data_AF-A0A6G6Z2C5-F1
#
_entry.id   AF-A0A6G6Z2C5-F1
#
_cell.length_a   1.000
_cell.length_b   1.000
_cell.length_c   1.000
_cell.angle_alpha   90.00
_cell.angle_beta   90.00
_cell.angle_gamma   90.00
#
_symmetry.space_group_name_H-M   'P 1'
#
loop_
_entity.id
_entity.type
_entity.pdbx_description
1 polymer ?
#
loop_
_entity_poly.entity_id
_entity_poly.type
_entity_poly.pdbx_seq_one_letter_code
_entity_poly.pdbx_strand_id
1 'polypeptide(L)'
;MPISAVDLSDGARNAVLAGMIKRASTRGFATPKLSFAHSDHPEGLQLCAPHRIALLRLNTLRRLIRPNNGAKAPASIELPALDSVVTILGWRFLIYDRNDALEPIAAAHAVLTDHGGYRLAELNEGPYVTSSLKALQTPSVREAISSSIDDGNSCEPMLLLAPAIYFAGLWIRYQDSQKDFILPMDSNLLPAFRDVKPAQLLAVLFQASLAVPTDSASAG
;
A
#
# COMPACT_ATOMS: atom_id res chain seq x y z
N MET A 1 0.60 19.73 6.78
CA MET A 1 -0.87 19.66 6.72
C MET A 1 -1.26 18.19 6.76
N PRO A 2 -2.00 17.72 7.77
CA PRO A 2 -2.51 16.35 7.77
C PRO A 2 -3.56 16.24 6.68
N ILE A 3 -3.32 15.33 5.73
CA ILE A 3 -4.25 14.98 4.67
C ILE A 3 -5.45 14.30 5.33
N SER A 4 -6.62 14.93 5.24
CA SER A 4 -7.89 14.35 5.72
C SER A 4 -8.56 13.65 4.54
N ALA A 5 -8.45 12.32 4.50
CA ALA A 5 -9.13 11.51 3.51
C ALA A 5 -10.58 11.27 3.96
N VAL A 6 -11.52 11.69 3.12
CA VAL A 6 -12.92 11.26 3.13
C VAL A 6 -12.90 9.71 3.12
N ASP A 7 -13.54 9.06 4.10
CA ASP A 7 -13.50 7.62 4.43
C ASP A 7 -12.36 7.09 5.30
N LEU A 8 -11.82 7.88 6.23
CA LEU A 8 -11.05 7.32 7.36
C LEU A 8 -11.94 6.32 8.13
N SER A 9 -11.69 5.01 8.01
CA SER A 9 -12.42 4.05 8.83
C SER A 9 -11.95 4.21 10.28
N ASP A 10 -12.75 4.89 11.10
CA ASP A 10 -12.53 4.99 12.55
C ASP A 10 -12.32 3.61 13.17
N GLY A 11 -12.98 2.58 12.64
CA GLY A 11 -12.77 1.18 13.01
C GLY A 11 -11.33 0.70 12.80
N ALA A 12 -10.72 1.02 11.65
CA ALA A 12 -9.32 0.66 11.37
C ALA A 12 -8.35 1.40 12.29
N ARG A 13 -8.57 2.71 12.49
CA ARG A 13 -7.75 3.53 13.41
C ARG A 13 -7.83 3.00 14.85
N ASN A 14 -9.03 2.73 15.34
CA ASN A 14 -9.26 2.20 16.67
C ASN A 14 -8.64 0.80 16.84
N ALA A 15 -8.72 -0.04 15.81
CA ALA A 15 -8.08 -1.35 15.82
C ALA A 15 -6.54 -1.27 15.90
N VAL A 16 -5.91 -0.31 15.22
CA VAL A 16 -4.47 -0.06 15.34
C VAL A 16 -4.12 0.39 16.76
N LEU A 17 -4.82 1.41 17.28
CA LEU A 17 -4.55 1.96 18.62
C LEU A 17 -4.71 0.88 19.70
N ALA A 18 -5.83 0.16 19.70
CA ALA A 18 -6.07 -0.93 20.64
C ALA A 18 -5.03 -2.07 20.50
N GLY A 19 -4.64 -2.40 19.26
CA GLY A 19 -3.62 -3.40 18.99
C GLY A 19 -2.23 -2.99 19.49
N MET A 20 -1.86 -1.72 19.34
CA MET A 20 -0.60 -1.17 19.84
C MET A 20 -0.55 -1.18 21.36
N ILE A 21 -1.62 -0.74 22.02
CA ILE A 21 -1.75 -0.78 23.50
C ILE A 21 -1.60 -2.23 24.00
N LYS A 22 -2.32 -3.17 23.39
CA LYS A 22 -2.23 -4.59 23.74
C LYS A 22 -0.82 -5.16 23.51
N ARG A 23 -0.14 -4.77 22.43
CA ARG A 23 1.22 -5.22 22.13
C ARG A 23 2.20 -4.71 23.16
N ALA A 24 2.14 -3.40 23.46
CA ALA A 24 2.96 -2.76 24.48
C ALA A 24 2.82 -3.44 25.85
N SER A 25 1.59 -3.72 26.29
CA SER A 25 1.33 -4.31 27.61
C SER A 25 1.67 -5.81 27.74
N THR A 26 1.89 -6.52 26.63
CA THR A 26 2.10 -7.98 26.66
C THR A 26 3.52 -8.39 26.29
N ARG A 27 4.07 -7.85 25.20
CA ARG A 27 5.37 -8.28 24.64
C ARG A 27 6.31 -7.12 24.31
N GLY A 28 5.86 -5.88 24.49
CA GLY A 28 6.57 -4.71 23.96
C GLY A 28 6.60 -4.67 22.43
N PHE A 29 7.34 -3.71 21.89
CA PHE A 29 7.53 -3.53 20.46
C PHE A 29 8.83 -4.16 19.98
N ALA A 30 8.76 -4.99 18.95
CA ALA A 30 9.95 -5.54 18.28
C ALA A 30 10.59 -4.54 17.30
N THR A 31 9.91 -3.42 17.05
CA THR A 31 10.30 -2.29 16.21
C THR A 31 11.06 -1.27 17.08
N PRO A 32 12.41 -1.17 16.96
CA PRO A 32 13.23 -0.46 17.94
C PRO A 32 12.90 1.02 18.12
N LYS A 33 12.64 1.76 17.03
CA LYS A 33 12.27 3.18 17.13
C LYS A 33 10.95 3.36 17.86
N LEU A 34 9.97 2.52 17.56
CA LEU A 34 8.67 2.52 18.25
C LEU A 34 8.81 2.11 19.72
N SER A 35 9.68 1.15 20.02
CA SER A 35 9.96 0.72 21.40
C SER A 35 10.59 1.85 22.22
N PHE A 36 11.55 2.56 21.63
CA PHE A 36 12.22 3.70 22.26
C PHE A 36 11.22 4.84 22.53
N ALA A 37 10.52 5.30 21.48
CA ALA A 37 9.53 6.37 21.59
C ALA A 37 8.42 6.06 22.61
N HIS A 38 7.95 4.81 22.65
CA HIS A 38 6.94 4.40 23.63
C HIS A 38 7.47 4.39 25.07
N SER A 39 8.73 4.03 25.28
CA SER A 39 9.33 3.96 26.62
C SER A 39 9.53 5.35 27.22
N ASP A 40 9.93 6.32 26.40
CA ASP A 40 10.13 7.70 26.84
C ASP A 40 8.79 8.43 26.99
N HIS A 41 7.90 8.30 26.00
CA HIS A 41 6.65 9.05 25.90
C HIS A 41 5.51 8.19 25.32
N PRO A 42 4.84 7.35 26.13
CA PRO A 42 3.83 6.42 25.61
C PRO A 42 2.63 7.11 24.94
N GLU A 43 2.27 8.32 25.39
CA GLU A 43 1.22 9.17 24.83
C GLU A 43 1.67 10.03 23.63
N GLY A 44 2.96 9.96 23.28
CA GLY A 44 3.59 10.72 22.21
C GLY A 44 3.31 10.16 20.81
N LEU A 45 2.86 8.91 20.69
CA LEU A 45 2.68 8.25 19.40
C LEU A 45 1.42 8.73 18.67
N GLN A 46 1.56 9.12 17.40
CA GLN A 46 0.46 9.59 16.56
C GLN A 46 0.34 8.79 15.27
N LEU A 47 -0.90 8.43 14.90
CA LEU A 47 -1.22 7.85 13.60
C LEU A 47 -1.53 8.94 12.59
N CYS A 48 -0.85 8.93 11.45
CA CYS A 48 -0.97 9.93 10.40
C CYS A 48 -1.06 9.29 9.01
N ALA A 49 -1.47 10.10 8.04
CA ALA A 49 -1.53 9.77 6.60
C ALA A 49 -2.16 8.40 6.30
N PRO A 50 -3.42 8.17 6.68
CA PRO A 50 -4.09 6.91 6.39
C PRO A 50 -4.30 6.72 4.89
N HIS A 51 -4.02 5.51 4.42
CA HIS A 51 -4.24 5.11 3.03
C HIS A 51 -4.54 3.60 2.95
N ARG A 52 -5.29 3.16 1.94
CA ARG A 52 -5.63 1.73 1.81
C ARG A 52 -4.43 0.91 1.35
N ILE A 53 -4.48 -0.40 1.58
CA ILE A 53 -3.50 -1.36 1.09
C ILE A 53 -4.14 -2.19 -0.02
N ALA A 54 -3.62 -2.07 -1.24
CA ALA A 54 -4.00 -2.82 -2.42
C ALA A 54 -2.96 -3.91 -2.72
N LEU A 55 -3.35 -5.18 -2.61
CA LEU A 55 -2.48 -6.32 -2.94
C LEU A 55 -2.74 -6.80 -4.36
N LEU A 56 -1.73 -6.72 -5.23
CA LEU A 56 -1.76 -7.35 -6.54
C LEU A 56 -1.35 -8.83 -6.41
N ARG A 57 -2.25 -9.72 -6.82
CA ARG A 57 -1.99 -11.17 -6.83
C ARG A 57 -1.50 -11.59 -8.21
N LEU A 58 -0.22 -11.97 -8.33
CA LEU A 58 0.38 -12.36 -9.62
C LEU A 58 -0.36 -13.53 -10.29
N ASN A 59 -0.88 -14.48 -9.52
CA ASN A 59 -1.68 -15.57 -10.07
C ASN A 59 -2.99 -15.08 -10.72
N THR A 60 -3.64 -14.07 -10.14
CA THR A 60 -4.82 -13.42 -10.74
C THR A 60 -4.44 -12.74 -12.04
N LEU A 61 -3.35 -11.97 -12.04
CA LEU A 61 -2.84 -11.28 -13.22
C LEU A 61 -2.53 -12.27 -14.37
N ARG A 62 -1.78 -13.34 -14.08
CA ARG A 62 -1.43 -14.37 -15.07
C ARG A 62 -2.66 -15.08 -15.60
N ARG A 63 -3.61 -15.46 -14.75
CA ARG A 63 -4.84 -16.16 -15.13
C ARG A 63 -5.70 -15.33 -16.08
N LEU A 64 -5.79 -14.02 -15.85
CA LEU A 64 -6.58 -13.12 -16.69
C LEU A 64 -5.92 -12.87 -18.05
N ILE A 65 -4.59 -12.81 -18.09
CA ILE A 65 -3.83 -12.60 -19.33
C ILE A 65 -3.66 -13.88 -20.16
N ARG A 66 -3.49 -15.03 -19.50
CA ARG A 66 -3.37 -16.36 -20.13
C ARG A 66 -4.47 -17.27 -19.60
N PRO A 67 -5.72 -17.14 -20.08
CA PRO A 67 -6.76 -18.11 -19.76
C PRO A 67 -6.32 -19.49 -20.25
N ASN A 68 -6.42 -20.49 -19.37
CA ASN A 68 -5.84 -21.83 -19.50
C ASN A 68 -6.56 -22.72 -20.52
N ASN A 69 -6.98 -22.17 -21.67
CA ASN A 69 -8.03 -22.74 -22.52
C ASN A 69 -7.50 -23.41 -23.79
N GLY A 70 -6.22 -23.79 -23.88
CA GLY A 70 -5.65 -24.45 -25.07
C GLY A 70 -5.75 -23.64 -26.38
N ALA A 71 -6.20 -22.38 -26.30
CA ALA A 71 -6.33 -21.48 -27.42
C ALA A 71 -4.95 -20.95 -27.84
N LYS A 72 -4.73 -20.80 -29.15
CA LYS A 72 -3.54 -20.12 -29.69
C LYS A 72 -3.36 -18.79 -28.96
N ALA A 73 -2.12 -18.54 -28.50
CA ALA A 73 -1.77 -17.28 -27.87
C ALA A 73 -2.22 -16.11 -28.78
N PRO A 74 -2.98 -15.13 -28.26
CA PRO A 74 -3.44 -14.01 -29.06
C PRO A 74 -2.24 -13.21 -29.59
N ALA A 75 -2.39 -12.60 -30.76
CA ALA A 75 -1.35 -11.80 -31.40
C ALA A 75 -0.96 -10.54 -30.58
N SER A 76 -1.84 -10.11 -29.66
CA SER A 76 -1.59 -9.05 -28.69
C SER A 76 -2.11 -9.49 -27.31
N ILE A 77 -1.33 -9.18 -26.27
CA ILE A 77 -1.75 -9.35 -24.87
C ILE A 77 -2.59 -8.14 -24.48
N GLU A 78 -3.88 -8.34 -24.23
CA GLU A 78 -4.73 -7.33 -23.62
C GLU A 78 -4.54 -7.37 -22.10
N LEU A 79 -4.14 -6.24 -21.52
CA LEU A 79 -3.93 -6.13 -20.07
C LEU A 79 -5.25 -5.75 -19.39
N PRO A 80 -5.62 -6.43 -18.29
CA PRO A 80 -6.82 -6.08 -17.53
C PRO A 80 -6.66 -4.71 -16.84
N ALA A 81 -7.77 -4.11 -16.41
CA ALA A 81 -7.72 -2.92 -15.56
C ALA A 81 -7.08 -3.24 -14.20
N LEU A 82 -6.31 -2.31 -13.62
CA LEU A 82 -5.61 -2.54 -12.36
C LEU A 82 -6.55 -2.89 -11.21
N ASP A 83 -7.68 -2.19 -11.07
CA ASP A 83 -8.72 -2.49 -10.07
C ASP A 83 -9.22 -3.95 -10.14
N SER A 84 -9.20 -4.59 -11.31
CA SER A 84 -9.69 -5.97 -11.47
C SER A 84 -8.71 -7.05 -10.99
N VAL A 85 -7.45 -6.69 -10.72
CA VAL A 85 -6.38 -7.64 -10.34
C VAL A 85 -5.82 -7.42 -8.93
N VAL A 86 -6.35 -6.43 -8.23
CA VAL A 86 -5.97 -6.08 -6.86
C VAL A 86 -7.03 -6.51 -5.86
N THR A 87 -6.61 -6.73 -4.62
CA THR A 87 -7.51 -6.95 -3.48
C THR A 87 -7.18 -5.93 -2.41
N ILE A 88 -8.18 -5.20 -1.92
CA ILE A 88 -8.01 -4.29 -0.79
C ILE A 88 -7.90 -5.13 0.48
N LEU A 89 -6.76 -5.04 1.17
CA LEU A 89 -6.50 -5.80 2.41
C LEU A 89 -6.93 -5.04 3.67
N GLY A 90 -6.93 -3.70 3.61
CA GLY A 90 -7.24 -2.85 4.74
C GLY A 90 -6.52 -1.50 4.64
N TRP A 91 -6.02 -1.03 5.78
CA TRP A 91 -5.48 0.32 5.95
C TRP A 91 -4.05 0.29 6.45
N ARG A 92 -3.30 1.31 6.04
CA ARG A 92 -1.98 1.62 6.58
C ARG A 92 -1.98 3.01 7.20
N PHE A 93 -1.29 3.12 8.32
CA PHE A 93 -1.04 4.36 9.04
C PHE A 93 0.47 4.54 9.22
N LEU A 94 0.96 5.76 9.00
CA LEU A 94 2.31 6.13 9.44
C LEU A 94 2.27 6.51 10.92
N ILE A 95 3.30 6.13 11.67
CA ILE A 95 3.43 6.44 13.09
C ILE A 95 4.52 7.49 13.26
N TYR A 96 4.18 8.59 13.92
CA TYR A 96 5.11 9.65 14.31
C TYR A 96 5.25 9.67 15.84
N ASP A 97 6.44 10.05 16.31
CA ASP A 97 6.60 10.54 17.68
C ASP A 97 6.27 12.03 17.69
N ARG A 98 5.38 12.48 18.58
CA ARG A 98 5.06 13.90 18.74
C ARG A 98 6.27 14.73 19.13
N ASN A 99 7.24 14.12 19.83
CA ASN A 99 8.46 14.79 20.27
C ASN A 99 9.53 14.83 19.18
N ASP A 100 9.43 13.95 18.17
CA ASP A 100 10.28 13.92 16.98
C ASP A 100 9.39 13.74 15.71
N ALA A 101 8.69 14.83 15.37
CA ALA A 101 7.65 14.82 14.33
C ALA A 101 8.18 15.02 12.90
N LEU A 102 9.49 15.01 12.70
CA LEU A 102 10.09 15.29 11.38
C LEU A 102 9.83 14.15 10.39
N GLU A 103 9.91 12.91 10.84
CA GLU A 103 9.75 11.72 10.01
C GLU A 103 8.97 10.61 10.72
N PRO A 104 8.23 9.77 9.97
CA PRO A 104 7.56 8.62 10.55
C PRO A 104 8.59 7.61 11.05
N ILE A 105 8.43 7.18 12.29
CA ILE A 105 9.32 6.21 12.93
C ILE A 105 8.94 4.77 12.59
N ALA A 106 7.66 4.52 12.29
CA ALA A 106 7.11 3.22 11.96
C ALA A 106 5.85 3.34 11.09
N ALA A 107 5.28 2.22 10.68
CA ALA A 107 3.94 2.15 10.14
C ALA A 107 3.15 0.98 10.74
N ALA A 108 1.83 1.10 10.71
CA ALA A 108 0.89 0.10 11.19
C ALA A 108 -0.07 -0.32 10.09
N HIS A 109 -0.34 -1.62 10.00
CA HIS A 109 -1.34 -2.19 9.09
C HIS A 109 -2.55 -2.67 9.88
N ALA A 110 -3.74 -2.18 9.54
CA ALA A 110 -5.02 -2.74 9.96
C ALA A 110 -5.62 -3.53 8.81
N VAL A 111 -5.87 -4.83 9.01
CA VAL A 111 -6.49 -5.68 7.98
C VAL A 111 -7.94 -5.96 8.32
N LEU A 112 -8.75 -6.09 7.26
CA LEU A 112 -10.14 -6.52 7.41
C LEU A 112 -10.16 -7.98 7.87
N THR A 113 -11.04 -8.27 8.82
CA THR A 113 -11.29 -9.62 9.33
C THR A 113 -12.49 -10.24 8.64
N ASP A 114 -12.60 -11.57 8.68
CA ASP A 114 -13.72 -12.31 8.09
C ASP A 114 -15.08 -11.95 8.73
N HIS A 115 -15.06 -11.32 9.92
CA HIS A 115 -16.24 -10.86 10.64
C HIS A 115 -16.59 -9.37 10.36
N GLY A 116 -15.95 -8.73 9.37
CA GLY A 116 -16.25 -7.35 8.96
C GLY A 116 -15.63 -6.25 9.84
N GLY A 117 -14.86 -6.60 10.87
CA GLY A 117 -14.08 -5.65 11.69
C GLY A 117 -12.63 -5.54 11.22
N TYR A 118 -11.85 -4.64 11.84
CA TYR A 118 -10.41 -4.51 11.61
C TYR A 118 -9.61 -5.05 12.79
N ARG A 119 -8.38 -5.52 12.51
CA ARG A 119 -7.38 -5.83 13.53
C ARG A 119 -6.01 -5.30 13.13
N LEU A 120 -5.18 -4.96 14.12
CA LEU A 120 -3.75 -4.76 13.88
C LEU A 120 -3.14 -6.06 13.34
N ALA A 121 -2.54 -5.99 12.16
CA ALA A 121 -1.82 -7.09 11.53
C ALA A 121 -0.31 -6.99 11.74
N GLU A 122 0.24 -5.81 11.52
CA GLU A 122 1.68 -5.60 11.43
C GLU A 122 2.06 -4.21 11.94
N LEU A 123 3.24 -4.15 12.55
CA LEU A 123 3.99 -2.93 12.80
C LEU A 123 5.35 -3.10 12.14
N ASN A 124 5.75 -2.15 11.31
CA ASN A 124 7.02 -2.22 10.59
C ASN A 124 7.80 -0.90 10.63
N GLU A 125 9.12 -1.02 10.49
CA GLU A 125 10.06 0.08 10.39
C GLU A 125 10.92 -0.08 9.14
N GLY A 126 11.80 0.90 8.91
CA GLY A 126 12.85 0.80 7.91
C GLY A 126 12.58 1.64 6.65
N PRO A 127 13.37 1.41 5.59
CA PRO A 127 13.39 2.29 4.41
C PRO A 127 12.03 2.47 3.75
N TYR A 128 11.18 1.45 3.84
CA TYR A 128 9.84 1.48 3.25
C TYR A 128 8.91 2.51 3.91
N VAL A 129 9.06 2.75 5.22
CA VAL A 129 8.33 3.78 5.95
C VAL A 129 8.74 5.16 5.43
N THR A 130 10.04 5.41 5.28
CA THR A 130 10.58 6.66 4.73
C THR A 130 10.20 6.85 3.25
N SER A 131 10.28 5.81 2.41
CA SER A 131 9.87 5.89 1.00
C SER A 131 8.39 6.20 0.84
N SER A 132 7.54 5.72 1.76
CA SER A 132 6.12 6.07 1.76
C SER A 132 5.89 7.56 1.99
N LEU A 133 6.62 8.16 2.93
CA LEU A 133 6.55 9.60 3.15
C LEU A 133 7.01 10.37 1.91
N LYS A 134 8.14 9.97 1.31
CA LYS A 134 8.66 10.60 0.08
C LYS A 134 7.65 10.53 -1.07
N ALA A 135 6.98 9.39 -1.25
CA ALA A 135 5.92 9.25 -2.25
C ALA A 135 4.75 10.22 -1.97
N LEU A 136 4.27 10.27 -0.72
CA LEU A 136 3.20 11.20 -0.30
C LEU A 136 3.59 12.68 -0.44
N GLN A 137 4.88 13.00 -0.34
CA GLN A 137 5.42 14.35 -0.49
C GLN A 137 5.76 14.73 -1.94
N THR A 138 5.70 13.78 -2.89
CA THR A 138 6.00 14.06 -4.30
C THR A 138 5.00 15.08 -4.85
N PRO A 139 5.41 16.07 -5.65
CA PRO A 139 4.54 17.16 -6.10
C PRO A 139 3.22 16.69 -6.74
N SER A 140 3.27 15.69 -7.63
CA SER A 140 2.07 15.13 -8.29
C SER A 140 1.06 14.56 -7.29
N VAL A 141 1.54 13.87 -6.27
CA VAL A 141 0.70 13.31 -5.21
C VAL A 141 0.14 14.39 -4.30
N ARG A 142 0.96 15.38 -3.93
CA ARG A 142 0.50 16.49 -3.09
C ARG A 142 -0.59 17.29 -3.79
N GLU A 143 -0.38 17.60 -5.07
CA GLU A 143 -1.34 18.30 -5.91
C GLU A 143 -2.65 17.52 -5.99
N ALA A 144 -2.59 16.23 -6.36
CA ALA A 144 -3.74 15.34 -6.45
C ALA A 144 -4.58 15.31 -5.17
N ILE A 145 -3.91 15.18 -4.02
CA ILE A 145 -4.57 15.12 -2.72
C ILE A 145 -5.16 16.48 -2.36
N SER A 146 -4.46 17.59 -2.62
CA SER A 146 -5.00 18.93 -2.34
C SER A 146 -6.18 19.31 -3.24
N SER A 147 -6.10 19.06 -4.55
CA SER A 147 -7.15 19.42 -5.51
C SER A 147 -8.43 18.61 -5.31
N SER A 148 -8.31 17.40 -4.75
CA SER A 148 -9.46 16.55 -4.43
C SER A 148 -10.43 17.15 -3.42
N ILE A 149 -9.95 18.12 -2.62
CA ILE A 149 -10.74 18.85 -1.63
C ILE A 149 -11.56 19.97 -2.29
N ASP A 150 -11.03 20.59 -3.35
CA ASP A 150 -11.56 21.83 -3.92
C ASP A 150 -12.43 21.61 -5.18
N ASP A 151 -12.09 20.64 -6.03
CA ASP A 151 -12.66 20.51 -7.39
C ASP A 151 -13.68 19.36 -7.56
N GLY A 152 -14.07 18.67 -6.47
CA GLY A 152 -14.95 17.50 -6.54
C GLY A 152 -14.34 16.26 -7.22
N ASN A 153 -13.09 16.34 -7.69
CA ASN A 153 -12.30 15.22 -8.18
C ASN A 153 -11.72 14.43 -7.00
N SER A 154 -12.56 13.66 -6.32
CA SER A 154 -12.08 12.79 -5.24
C SER A 154 -11.05 11.79 -5.78
N CYS A 155 -9.90 11.73 -5.11
CA CYS A 155 -8.88 10.73 -5.34
C CYS A 155 -8.58 10.00 -4.03
N GLU A 156 -8.12 8.76 -4.16
CA GLU A 156 -7.78 7.91 -3.04
C GLU A 156 -6.34 7.43 -3.16
N PRO A 157 -5.49 7.73 -2.16
CA PRO A 157 -4.16 7.14 -2.09
C PRO A 157 -4.24 5.69 -1.58
N MET A 158 -3.55 4.79 -2.28
CA MET A 158 -3.45 3.38 -1.94
C MET A 158 -2.01 2.88 -2.04
N LEU A 159 -1.57 2.12 -1.05
CA LEU A 159 -0.33 1.37 -1.11
C LEU A 159 -0.53 0.13 -1.97
N LEU A 160 0.01 0.15 -3.19
CA LEU A 160 0.00 -0.98 -4.10
C LEU A 160 1.20 -1.89 -3.83
N LEU A 161 0.94 -3.16 -3.53
CA LEU A 161 1.94 -4.17 -3.20
C LEU A 161 1.87 -5.34 -4.18
N ALA A 162 3.02 -5.79 -4.69
CA ALA A 162 3.18 -7.10 -5.31
C ALA A 162 4.38 -7.84 -4.68
N PRO A 163 4.19 -8.45 -3.49
CA PRO A 163 5.30 -8.97 -2.68
C PRO A 163 6.15 -10.03 -3.40
N ALA A 164 5.54 -10.88 -4.21
CA ALA A 164 6.22 -11.96 -4.93
C ALA A 164 7.27 -11.49 -5.95
N ILE A 165 7.25 -10.21 -6.33
CA ILE A 165 8.24 -9.56 -7.19
C ILE A 165 8.85 -8.31 -6.53
N TYR A 166 8.75 -8.22 -5.20
CA TYR A 166 9.30 -7.12 -4.40
C TYR A 166 8.92 -5.73 -4.90
N PHE A 167 7.70 -5.57 -5.42
CA PHE A 167 7.22 -4.27 -5.87
C PHE A 167 6.35 -3.60 -4.81
N ALA A 168 6.59 -2.30 -4.64
CA ALA A 168 5.70 -1.41 -3.94
C ALA A 168 5.58 -0.04 -4.61
N GLY A 169 4.37 0.51 -4.59
CA GLY A 169 4.10 1.85 -5.12
C GLY A 169 2.94 2.53 -4.41
N LEU A 170 2.86 3.86 -4.54
CA LEU A 170 1.70 4.63 -4.15
C LEU A 170 0.82 4.85 -5.38
N TRP A 171 -0.36 4.23 -5.40
CA TRP A 171 -1.36 4.43 -6.43
C TRP A 171 -2.32 5.53 -6.00
N ILE A 172 -2.42 6.56 -6.82
CA ILE A 172 -3.44 7.61 -6.68
C ILE A 172 -4.57 7.24 -7.63
N ARG A 173 -5.68 6.75 -7.06
CA ARG A 173 -6.87 6.35 -7.82
C ARG A 173 -7.88 7.47 -7.84
N TYR A 174 -8.31 7.88 -9.02
CA TYR A 174 -9.39 8.83 -9.22
C TYR A 174 -10.69 8.08 -9.52
N GLN A 175 -11.82 8.79 -9.41
CA GLN A 175 -13.08 8.28 -9.99
C GLN A 175 -12.97 8.06 -11.50
N ASP A 176 -12.26 8.96 -12.20
CA ASP A 176 -11.88 8.78 -13.60
C ASP A 176 -10.55 8.03 -13.70
N SER A 177 -10.63 6.72 -13.95
CA SER A 177 -9.47 5.82 -14.08
C SER A 177 -8.41 6.24 -15.11
N GLN A 178 -8.72 7.14 -16.05
CA GLN A 178 -7.72 7.66 -17.00
C GLN A 178 -6.72 8.61 -16.34
N LYS A 179 -7.12 9.21 -15.22
CA LYS A 179 -6.28 10.11 -14.41
C LYS A 179 -5.38 9.36 -13.44
N ASP A 180 -5.64 8.07 -13.20
CA ASP A 180 -4.83 7.25 -12.32
C ASP A 180 -3.35 7.28 -12.67
N PHE A 181 -2.54 7.25 -11.62
CA PHE A 181 -1.10 7.09 -11.71
C PHE A 181 -0.55 6.37 -10.49
N ILE A 182 0.61 5.75 -10.66
CA ILE A 182 1.33 5.04 -9.61
C ILE A 182 2.74 5.61 -9.51
N LEU A 183 3.21 5.86 -8.29
CA LEU A 183 4.60 6.17 -7.99
C LEU A 183 5.27 4.92 -7.41
N PRO A 184 6.16 4.24 -8.15
CA PRO A 184 7.04 3.22 -7.60
C PRO A 184 7.87 3.79 -6.43
N MET A 185 7.97 3.05 -5.32
CA MET A 185 8.72 3.48 -4.13
C MET A 185 10.19 3.02 -4.15
N ASP A 186 10.55 2.19 -5.11
CA ASP A 186 11.90 1.72 -5.41
C ASP A 186 12.15 1.73 -6.93
N SER A 187 13.42 1.54 -7.30
CA SER A 187 13.87 1.57 -8.69
C SER A 187 14.09 0.18 -9.30
N ASN A 188 13.57 -0.89 -8.68
CA ASN A 188 13.89 -2.26 -9.10
C ASN A 188 13.25 -2.62 -10.44
N LEU A 189 12.01 -2.18 -10.66
CA LEU A 189 11.24 -2.49 -11.87
C LEU A 189 10.93 -1.26 -12.73
N LEU A 190 10.77 -0.10 -12.09
CA LEU A 190 10.39 1.16 -12.71
C LEU A 190 11.13 2.30 -12.00
N PRO A 191 11.35 3.46 -12.62
CA PRO A 191 11.98 4.59 -11.95
C PRO A 191 11.22 5.00 -10.67
N ALA A 192 11.93 5.05 -9.54
CA ALA A 192 11.34 5.46 -8.27
C ALA A 192 10.81 6.90 -8.34
N PHE A 193 9.65 7.13 -7.71
CA PHE A 193 8.99 8.43 -7.56
C PHE A 193 8.72 9.16 -8.89
N ARG A 194 8.51 8.40 -9.97
CA ARG A 194 8.00 8.91 -11.24
C ARG A 194 6.61 8.37 -11.49
N ASP A 195 5.75 9.23 -12.00
CA ASP A 195 4.38 8.85 -12.34
C ASP A 195 4.39 7.81 -13.45
N VAL A 196 3.74 6.69 -13.22
CA VAL A 196 3.57 5.59 -14.18
C VAL A 196 2.07 5.33 -14.36
N LYS A 197 1.65 5.14 -15.61
CA LYS A 197 0.25 4.76 -15.89
C LYS A 197 -0.03 3.31 -15.48
N PRO A 198 -1.25 2.98 -15.00
CA PRO A 198 -1.60 1.63 -14.60
C PRO A 198 -1.30 0.55 -15.64
N ALA A 199 -1.57 0.80 -16.92
CA ALA A 199 -1.29 -0.15 -18.00
C ALA A 199 0.21 -0.42 -18.18
N GLN A 200 1.05 0.63 -18.10
CA GLN A 200 2.50 0.49 -18.18
C GLN A 200 3.03 -0.32 -16.99
N LEU A 201 2.54 -0.03 -15.79
CA LEU A 201 2.89 -0.80 -14.60
C LEU A 201 2.53 -2.28 -14.76
N LEU A 202 1.28 -2.58 -15.16
CA LEU A 202 0.81 -3.95 -15.32
C LEU A 202 1.63 -4.73 -16.35
N ALA A 203 2.05 -4.09 -17.44
CA ALA A 203 2.94 -4.70 -18.41
C ALA A 203 4.25 -5.17 -17.76
N VAL A 204 4.88 -4.29 -16.97
CA VAL A 204 6.14 -4.59 -16.27
C VAL A 204 5.94 -5.66 -15.20
N LEU A 205 4.91 -5.54 -14.37
CA LEU A 205 4.62 -6.53 -13.31
C LEU A 205 4.26 -7.90 -13.90
N PHE A 206 3.56 -7.94 -15.04
CA PHE A 206 3.29 -9.20 -15.74
C PHE A 206 4.58 -9.85 -16.22
N GLN A 207 5.48 -9.10 -16.89
CA GLN A 207 6.78 -9.62 -17.33
C GLN A 207 7.62 -10.12 -16.16
N ALA A 208 7.74 -9.32 -15.09
CA ALA A 208 8.43 -9.72 -13.86
C ALA A 208 7.81 -10.98 -13.25
N SER A 209 6.49 -11.11 -13.32
CA SER A 209 5.82 -12.31 -12.86
C SER A 209 6.31 -13.55 -13.60
N LEU A 210 6.61 -13.51 -14.90
CA LEU A 210 6.99 -14.73 -15.64
C LEU A 210 8.25 -15.42 -15.09
N ALA A 211 9.10 -14.69 -14.36
CA ALA A 211 10.29 -15.22 -13.71
C ALA A 211 10.03 -15.86 -12.33
N VAL A 212 8.85 -15.64 -11.72
CA VAL A 212 8.52 -16.19 -10.40
C VAL A 212 7.91 -17.59 -10.57
N PRO A 213 8.49 -18.65 -9.98
CA PRO A 213 7.93 -20.00 -10.04
C PRO A 213 6.47 -20.05 -9.62
N THR A 214 5.62 -20.74 -10.38
CA THR A 214 4.32 -21.20 -9.89
C THR A 214 4.56 -22.49 -9.12
N ASP A 215 4.22 -22.52 -7.83
CA ASP A 215 4.13 -23.78 -7.07
C ASP A 215 3.07 -24.66 -7.73
N SER A 216 3.50 -25.46 -8.70
CA SER A 216 2.67 -26.41 -9.45
C SER A 216 3.49 -27.62 -9.92
N ALA A 217 4.77 -27.72 -9.53
CA ALA A 217 5.69 -28.76 -10.02
C ALA A 217 6.40 -29.57 -8.91
N SER A 218 5.94 -29.53 -7.66
CA SER A 218 6.61 -30.25 -6.55
C SER A 218 5.64 -30.77 -5.49
N ALA A 219 4.53 -31.37 -5.93
CA ALA A 219 3.83 -32.39 -5.16
C ALA A 219 3.88 -33.69 -5.97
N GLY A 220 5.05 -34.32 -5.97
CA GLY A 220 5.24 -35.71 -6.38
C GLY A 220 5.33 -36.61 -5.15
#